data_AF-A0AAE0Y115-F1
#
_entry.id   AF-A0AAE0Y115-F1
#
_cell.length_a   1.000
_cell.length_b   1.000
_cell.length_c   1.000
_cell.angle_alpha   90.00
_cell.angle_beta   90.00
_cell.angle_gamma   90.00
#
_symmetry.space_group_name_H-M   'P 1'
#
loop_
_entity.id
_entity.type
_entity.pdbx_description
1 polymer ?
#
loop_
_entity_poly.entity_id
_entity_poly.type
_entity_poly.pdbx_seq_one_letter_code
_entity_poly.pdbx_strand_id
1 'polypeptide(L)'
;MGFDDRKQDLRELKLLQKQENKQVTDLLYKNHLALEAKERKFDADSTALKKSYDQDLDVMTKQHKQQIEKAEQIQQNDMKNAAKKLRTEQEKELKMFREKQKQEMKLLKQELDLLPRDNRKEKSQQIRETKQIEMEEKERLFMENQSERMEKHMRLLADQHRQKIAMMEGQCLQQKQQMYRTREASIWEMERTQLQERHQLMKTQLKDMFFVKRHQMLARHQKEMENQLRYNQTKEDEMQNRHNMEKRRLPKILKSEAKTRAMMFKQSLRLSTIGTPEDDKFKIKQFEESEKKRMKSEQVNQEGKHRRQLKALQDKNEAAIKELEQLQAEKRKMLMEQETQKIKELEDQFAVDMNQWKALLIPRKQTLEENFQRETQEQQSFYADVVSGEGGIPAMPNIRSSASSVRSKGGTINSRQSTVI
;
A
#
# COMPACT_ATOMS: atom_id res chain seq x y z
N MET A 1 -42.76 25.99 -30.99
CA MET A 1 -42.61 24.95 -29.93
C MET A 1 -43.80 25.04 -28.99
N GLY A 2 -44.65 24.01 -29.01
CA GLY A 2 -45.85 23.94 -28.18
C GLY A 2 -45.53 23.75 -26.70
N PHE A 3 -46.51 23.99 -25.84
CA PHE A 3 -46.41 23.72 -24.40
C PHE A 3 -46.14 22.23 -24.11
N ASP A 4 -46.71 21.33 -24.93
CA ASP A 4 -46.57 19.88 -24.76
C ASP A 4 -45.16 19.38 -25.10
N ASP A 5 -44.51 19.94 -26.13
CA ASP A 5 -43.12 19.58 -26.50
C ASP A 5 -42.15 19.92 -25.36
N ARG A 6 -42.29 21.10 -24.75
CA ARG A 6 -41.46 21.53 -23.62
C ARG A 6 -41.66 20.64 -22.39
N LYS A 7 -42.89 20.19 -22.17
CA LYS A 7 -43.24 19.29 -21.06
C LYS A 7 -42.64 17.91 -21.26
N GLN A 8 -42.59 17.41 -22.50
CA GLN A 8 -41.93 16.16 -22.84
C GLN A 8 -40.41 16.27 -22.65
N ASP A 9 -39.77 17.30 -23.20
CA ASP A 9 -38.32 17.52 -23.07
C ASP A 9 -37.88 17.56 -21.59
N LEU A 10 -38.66 18.24 -20.74
CA LEU A 10 -38.37 18.31 -19.30
C LEU A 10 -38.49 16.94 -18.60
N ARG A 11 -39.42 16.09 -19.02
CA ARG A 11 -39.56 14.72 -18.48
C ARG A 11 -38.38 13.84 -18.90
N GLU A 12 -37.96 13.93 -20.16
CA GLU A 12 -36.80 13.21 -20.68
C GLU A 12 -35.52 13.61 -19.94
N LEU A 13 -35.31 14.91 -19.70
CA LEU A 13 -34.16 15.42 -18.95
C LEU A 13 -34.15 14.92 -17.49
N LYS A 14 -35.31 14.89 -16.82
CA LYS A 14 -35.42 14.34 -15.46
C LYS A 14 -35.10 12.86 -15.40
N LEU A 15 -35.55 12.09 -16.39
CA LEU A 15 -35.26 10.66 -16.45
C LEU A 15 -33.76 10.42 -16.68
N LEU A 16 -33.14 11.18 -17.59
CA LEU A 16 -31.70 11.12 -17.85
C LEU A 16 -30.92 11.42 -16.58
N GLN A 17 -31.23 12.51 -15.87
CA GLN A 17 -30.56 12.87 -14.62
C GLN A 17 -30.72 11.78 -13.54
N LYS A 18 -31.89 11.16 -13.44
CA LYS A 18 -32.12 10.03 -12.52
C LYS A 18 -31.22 8.83 -12.85
N GLN A 19 -31.05 8.52 -14.13
CA GLN A 19 -30.14 7.46 -14.59
C GLN A 19 -28.68 7.80 -14.31
N GLU A 20 -28.26 9.04 -14.57
CA GLU A 20 -26.89 9.51 -14.28
C GLU A 20 -26.56 9.37 -12.79
N ASN A 21 -27.45 9.83 -11.92
CA ASN A 21 -27.29 9.72 -10.47
C ASN A 21 -27.19 8.26 -10.00
N LYS A 22 -28.00 7.37 -10.59
CA LYS A 22 -27.94 5.95 -10.29
C LYS A 22 -26.58 5.35 -10.68
N GLN A 23 -26.09 5.62 -11.90
CA GLN A 23 -24.79 5.13 -12.36
C GLN A 23 -23.64 5.59 -11.46
N VAL A 24 -23.66 6.86 -11.01
CA VAL A 24 -22.65 7.38 -10.08
C VAL A 24 -22.73 6.69 -8.73
N THR A 25 -23.94 6.50 -8.18
CA THR A 25 -24.15 5.84 -6.89
C THR A 25 -23.68 4.38 -6.93
N ASP A 26 -24.07 3.64 -7.97
CA ASP A 26 -23.67 2.24 -8.16
C ASP A 26 -22.15 2.11 -8.29
N LEU A 27 -21.49 3.03 -9.02
CA LEU A 27 -20.03 3.05 -9.15
C LEU A 27 -19.34 3.36 -7.82
N LEU A 28 -19.82 4.35 -7.07
CA LEU A 28 -19.24 4.69 -5.75
C LEU A 28 -19.35 3.51 -4.78
N TYR A 29 -20.50 2.83 -4.78
CA TYR A 29 -20.71 1.64 -3.97
C TYR A 29 -19.75 0.51 -4.35
N LYS A 30 -19.60 0.22 -5.66
CA LYS A 30 -18.63 -0.76 -6.16
C LYS A 30 -17.19 -0.40 -5.76
N ASN A 31 -16.80 0.86 -5.89
CA ASN A 31 -15.47 1.34 -5.53
C ASN A 31 -15.20 1.17 -4.02
N HIS A 32 -16.18 1.46 -3.18
CA HIS A 32 -16.09 1.28 -1.74
C HIS A 32 -15.90 -0.20 -1.37
N LEU A 33 -16.71 -1.11 -1.92
CA LEU A 33 -16.56 -2.54 -1.69
C LEU A 33 -15.19 -3.07 -2.13
N ALA A 34 -14.69 -2.61 -3.28
CA ALA A 34 -13.38 -3.00 -3.78
C ALA A 34 -12.23 -2.53 -2.87
N LEU A 35 -12.34 -1.32 -2.31
CA LEU A 35 -11.39 -0.77 -1.34
C LEU A 35 -11.40 -1.60 -0.05
N GLU A 36 -12.56 -1.84 0.53
CA GLU A 36 -12.67 -2.65 1.76
C GLU A 36 -12.13 -4.07 1.58
N ALA A 37 -12.41 -4.70 0.43
CA ALA A 37 -11.91 -6.05 0.13
C ALA A 37 -10.37 -6.05 0.05
N LYS A 38 -9.77 -5.00 -0.52
CA LYS A 38 -8.31 -4.85 -0.59
C LYS A 38 -7.70 -4.60 0.78
N GLU A 39 -8.25 -3.70 1.59
CA GLU A 39 -7.75 -3.44 2.95
C GLU A 39 -7.84 -4.70 3.83
N ARG A 40 -8.97 -5.42 3.78
CA ARG A 40 -9.10 -6.71 4.49
C ARG A 40 -8.05 -7.74 4.07
N LYS A 41 -7.72 -7.80 2.78
CA LYS A 41 -6.66 -8.68 2.28
C LYS A 41 -5.29 -8.24 2.83
N PHE A 42 -4.98 -6.95 2.79
CA PHE A 42 -3.71 -6.41 3.29
C PHE A 42 -3.49 -6.68 4.76
N ASP A 43 -4.53 -6.54 5.59
CA ASP A 43 -4.48 -6.84 7.01
C ASP A 43 -4.28 -8.35 7.27
N ALA A 44 -4.97 -9.20 6.50
CA ALA A 44 -4.82 -10.64 6.58
C ALA A 44 -3.39 -11.09 6.19
N ASP A 45 -2.86 -10.59 5.07
CA ASP A 45 -1.51 -10.88 4.59
C ASP A 45 -0.46 -10.42 5.62
N SER A 46 -0.62 -9.22 6.19
CA SER A 46 0.28 -8.68 7.22
C SER A 46 0.26 -9.51 8.52
N THR A 47 -0.93 -9.91 8.96
CA THR A 47 -1.11 -10.74 10.15
C THR A 47 -0.52 -12.13 9.94
N ALA A 48 -0.78 -12.75 8.78
CA ALA A 48 -0.25 -14.05 8.43
C ALA A 48 1.29 -14.06 8.36
N LEU A 49 1.88 -13.04 7.73
CA LEU A 49 3.33 -12.89 7.64
C LEU A 49 3.98 -12.78 9.03
N LYS A 50 3.47 -11.89 9.88
CA LYS A 50 3.98 -11.72 11.26
C LYS A 50 3.87 -13.02 12.05
N LYS A 51 2.72 -13.68 11.98
CA LYS A 51 2.47 -14.94 12.71
C LYS A 51 3.41 -16.07 12.26
N SER A 52 3.69 -16.18 10.96
CA SER A 52 4.65 -17.16 10.43
C SER A 52 6.04 -16.95 11.03
N TYR A 53 6.55 -15.71 11.00
CA TYR A 53 7.87 -15.41 11.57
C TYR A 53 7.94 -15.58 13.08
N ASP A 54 6.86 -15.25 13.81
CA ASP A 54 6.80 -15.47 15.26
C ASP A 54 6.85 -16.96 15.60
N GLN A 55 6.22 -17.81 14.78
CA GLN A 55 6.30 -19.27 14.91
C GLN A 55 7.71 -19.79 14.61
N ASP A 56 8.35 -19.32 13.53
CA ASP A 56 9.70 -19.74 13.17
C ASP A 56 10.73 -19.32 14.24
N LEU A 57 10.58 -18.13 14.84
CA LEU A 57 11.39 -17.66 15.96
C LEU A 57 11.22 -18.52 17.22
N ASP A 58 9.99 -18.91 17.55
CA ASP A 58 9.69 -19.79 18.68
C ASP A 58 10.29 -21.18 18.48
N VAL A 59 10.18 -21.74 17.26
CA VAL A 59 10.80 -23.03 16.90
C VAL A 59 12.33 -22.96 17.04
N MET A 60 12.96 -21.92 16.49
CA MET A 60 14.42 -21.73 16.59
C MET A 60 14.85 -21.61 18.05
N THR A 61 14.12 -20.83 18.86
CA THR A 61 14.43 -20.65 20.29
C THR A 61 14.32 -21.97 21.07
N LYS A 62 13.28 -22.77 20.79
CA LYS A 62 13.11 -24.10 21.40
C LYS A 62 14.22 -25.07 20.99
N GLN A 63 14.62 -25.06 19.72
CA GLN A 63 15.71 -25.88 19.22
C GLN A 63 17.03 -25.52 19.90
N HIS A 64 17.35 -24.22 20.00
CA HIS A 64 18.54 -23.75 20.71
C HIS A 64 18.54 -24.18 22.17
N LYS A 65 17.43 -23.95 22.89
CA LYS A 65 17.29 -24.37 24.29
C LYS A 65 17.55 -25.87 24.47
N GLN A 66 17.02 -26.70 23.58
CA GLN A 66 17.27 -28.15 23.62
C GLN A 66 18.75 -28.50 23.37
N GLN A 67 19.45 -27.74 22.52
CA GLN A 67 20.88 -27.94 22.28
C GLN A 67 21.72 -27.55 23.51
N ILE A 68 21.38 -26.46 24.20
CA ILE A 68 22.02 -26.05 25.45
C ILE A 68 21.83 -27.13 26.52
N GLU A 69 20.58 -27.58 26.77
CA GLU A 69 20.30 -28.64 27.76
C GLU A 69 21.09 -29.92 27.48
N LYS A 70 21.22 -30.31 26.20
CA LYS A 70 22.05 -31.47 25.81
C LYS A 70 23.53 -31.23 26.10
N ALA A 71 24.05 -30.03 25.83
CA ALA A 71 25.45 -29.71 26.11
C ALA A 71 25.75 -29.68 27.62
N GLU A 72 24.83 -29.17 28.44
CA GLU A 72 24.92 -29.20 29.90
C GLU A 72 24.92 -30.66 30.43
N GLN A 73 24.05 -31.52 29.89
CA GLN A 73 23.99 -32.93 30.27
C GLN A 73 25.30 -33.67 29.92
N ILE A 74 25.89 -33.37 28.75
CA ILE A 74 27.19 -33.92 28.34
C ILE A 74 28.27 -33.46 29.31
N GLN A 75 28.33 -32.16 29.64
CA GLN A 75 29.32 -31.64 30.58
C GLN A 75 29.21 -32.28 31.96
N GLN A 76 28.00 -32.46 32.46
CA GLN A 76 27.78 -33.11 33.76
C GLN A 76 28.35 -34.53 33.77
N ASN A 77 28.16 -35.28 32.68
CA ASN A 77 28.71 -36.63 32.54
C ASN A 77 30.24 -36.61 32.42
N ASP A 78 30.80 -35.70 31.64
CA ASP A 78 32.25 -35.56 31.46
C ASP A 78 32.94 -35.19 32.77
N MET A 79 32.40 -34.25 33.53
CA MET A 79 32.89 -33.88 34.87
C MET A 79 32.83 -35.05 35.85
N LYS A 80 31.75 -35.82 35.84
CA LYS A 80 31.61 -37.02 36.70
C LYS A 80 32.63 -38.10 36.34
N ASN A 81 32.84 -38.33 35.05
CA ASN A 81 33.79 -39.32 34.54
C ASN A 81 35.24 -38.89 34.83
N ALA A 82 35.57 -37.62 34.61
CA ALA A 82 36.87 -37.04 34.92
C ALA A 82 37.17 -37.12 36.42
N ALA A 83 36.23 -36.72 37.28
CA ALA A 83 36.39 -36.81 38.74
C ALA A 83 36.59 -38.25 39.21
N LYS A 84 35.87 -39.23 38.62
CA LYS A 84 36.08 -40.65 38.94
C LYS A 84 37.47 -41.13 38.51
N LYS A 85 37.91 -40.78 37.30
CA LYS A 85 39.22 -41.14 36.78
C LYS A 85 40.36 -40.54 37.62
N LEU A 86 40.25 -39.25 37.94
CA LEU A 86 41.19 -38.53 38.80
C LEU A 86 41.31 -39.19 40.18
N ARG A 87 40.20 -39.51 40.84
CA ARG A 87 40.25 -40.21 42.14
C ARG A 87 41.01 -41.54 42.07
N THR A 88 40.75 -42.36 41.05
CA THR A 88 41.45 -43.64 40.87
C THR A 88 42.96 -43.44 40.59
N GLU A 89 43.33 -42.38 39.88
CA GLU A 89 44.73 -42.02 39.63
C GLU A 89 45.41 -41.50 40.91
N GLN A 90 44.72 -40.65 41.68
CA GLN A 90 45.18 -40.14 42.98
C GLN A 90 45.45 -41.26 43.99
N GLU A 91 44.56 -42.25 44.08
CA GLU A 91 44.75 -43.42 44.94
C GLU A 91 45.99 -44.23 44.55
N LYS A 92 46.23 -44.41 43.25
CA LYS A 92 47.43 -45.10 42.73
C LYS A 92 48.71 -44.32 43.03
N GLU A 93 48.72 -43.01 42.76
CA GLU A 93 49.86 -42.13 43.06
C GLU A 93 50.16 -42.11 44.56
N LEU A 94 49.13 -42.00 45.41
CA LEU A 94 49.28 -41.99 46.87
C LEU A 94 49.86 -43.31 47.37
N LYS A 95 49.43 -44.44 46.81
CA LYS A 95 50.00 -45.76 47.13
C LYS A 95 51.49 -45.82 46.79
N MET A 96 51.88 -45.40 45.58
CA MET A 96 53.29 -45.37 45.17
C MET A 96 54.12 -44.42 46.04
N PHE A 97 53.58 -43.26 46.41
CA PHE A 97 54.23 -42.29 47.30
C PHE A 97 54.49 -42.88 48.70
N ARG A 98 53.49 -43.53 49.29
CA ARG A 98 53.62 -44.23 50.59
C ARG A 98 54.63 -45.37 50.54
N GLU A 99 54.66 -46.13 49.45
CA GLU A 99 55.66 -47.19 49.24
C GLU A 99 57.08 -46.61 49.17
N LYS A 100 57.27 -45.48 48.46
CA LYS A 100 58.55 -44.77 48.39
C LYS A 100 59.00 -44.23 49.75
N GLN A 101 58.11 -43.59 50.51
CA GLN A 101 58.42 -43.14 51.88
C GLN A 101 58.85 -44.30 52.79
N LYS A 102 58.15 -45.45 52.69
CA LYS A 102 58.52 -46.66 53.45
C LYS A 102 59.91 -47.18 53.08
N GLN A 103 60.32 -47.06 51.81
CA GLN A 103 61.68 -47.40 51.38
C GLN A 103 62.71 -46.40 51.89
N GLU A 104 62.45 -45.10 51.81
CA GLU A 104 63.32 -44.04 52.37
C GLU A 104 63.54 -44.23 53.87
N MET A 105 62.50 -44.60 54.63
CA MET A 105 62.61 -44.90 56.06
C MET A 105 63.46 -46.13 56.37
N LYS A 106 63.43 -47.16 55.51
CA LYS A 106 64.30 -48.32 55.66
C LYS A 106 65.77 -47.95 55.44
N LEU A 107 66.05 -47.14 54.42
CA LEU A 107 67.40 -46.65 54.12
C LEU A 107 67.93 -45.76 55.25
N LEU A 108 67.11 -44.85 55.77
CA LEU A 108 67.47 -44.01 56.91
C LEU A 108 67.82 -44.84 58.15
N LYS A 109 67.05 -45.91 58.43
CA LYS A 109 67.35 -46.83 59.53
C LYS A 109 68.72 -47.50 59.34
N GLN A 110 69.04 -47.93 58.12
CA GLN A 110 70.33 -48.54 57.77
C GLN A 110 71.50 -47.54 57.90
N GLU A 111 71.31 -46.28 57.51
CA GLU A 111 72.30 -45.21 57.67
C GLU A 111 72.56 -44.86 59.15
N LEU A 112 71.49 -44.83 59.97
CA LEU A 112 71.59 -44.59 61.41
C LEU A 112 72.35 -45.72 62.16
N ASP A 113 72.30 -46.95 61.65
CA ASP A 113 73.01 -48.10 62.21
C ASP A 113 74.53 -48.03 61.97
N LEU A 114 74.98 -47.27 60.97
CA LEU A 114 76.39 -47.08 60.58
C LEU A 114 77.08 -45.88 61.27
N LEU A 115 76.40 -45.15 62.15
CA LEU A 115 76.95 -43.97 62.83
C LEU A 115 78.00 -44.33 63.91
N PRO A 116 79.13 -43.60 63.99
CA PRO A 116 80.15 -43.73 65.05
C PRO A 116 79.58 -43.57 66.47
N ARG A 117 80.20 -44.21 67.47
CA ARG A 117 79.66 -44.31 68.85
C ARG A 117 79.67 -43.00 69.66
N ASP A 118 80.42 -41.99 69.26
CA ASP A 118 80.54 -40.72 70.00
C ASP A 118 79.35 -39.78 69.70
N ASN A 119 78.60 -39.38 70.73
CA ASN A 119 77.37 -38.57 70.67
C ASN A 119 76.22 -39.19 69.83
N ARG A 120 76.22 -40.52 69.64
CA ARG A 120 75.29 -41.27 68.79
C ARG A 120 73.82 -41.10 69.15
N LYS A 121 73.47 -40.99 70.44
CA LYS A 121 72.07 -40.90 70.90
C LYS A 121 71.40 -39.58 70.47
N GLU A 122 72.08 -38.46 70.68
CA GLU A 122 71.56 -37.12 70.40
C GLU A 122 71.57 -36.81 68.89
N LYS A 123 72.67 -37.14 68.19
CA LYS A 123 72.76 -37.01 66.72
C LYS A 123 71.77 -37.91 65.98
N SER A 124 71.59 -39.16 66.42
CA SER A 124 70.59 -40.06 65.82
C SER A 124 69.16 -39.58 66.04
N GLN A 125 68.89 -38.93 67.17
CA GLN A 125 67.58 -38.34 67.45
C GLN A 125 67.31 -37.10 66.58
N GLN A 126 68.25 -36.16 66.49
CA GLN A 126 68.14 -35.01 65.60
C GLN A 126 67.98 -35.40 64.12
N ILE A 127 68.72 -36.42 63.65
CA ILE A 127 68.59 -36.92 62.27
C ILE A 127 67.20 -37.53 62.03
N ARG A 128 66.66 -38.28 63.01
CA ARG A 128 65.29 -38.82 62.91
C ARG A 128 64.24 -37.72 62.90
N GLU A 129 64.32 -36.74 63.79
CA GLU A 129 63.38 -35.62 63.86
C GLU A 129 63.43 -34.75 62.60
N THR A 130 64.63 -34.43 62.11
CA THR A 130 64.81 -33.66 60.87
C THR A 130 64.23 -34.39 59.67
N LYS A 131 64.47 -35.71 59.56
CA LYS A 131 63.91 -36.52 58.47
C LYS A 131 62.41 -36.73 58.59
N GLN A 132 61.87 -36.81 59.80
CA GLN A 132 60.44 -36.86 60.02
C GLN A 132 59.75 -35.58 59.53
N ILE A 133 60.30 -34.40 59.87
CA ILE A 133 59.82 -33.10 59.38
C ILE A 133 59.91 -33.02 57.86
N GLU A 134 61.03 -33.46 57.26
CA GLU A 134 61.21 -33.48 55.80
C GLU A 134 60.19 -34.40 55.10
N MET A 135 59.87 -35.55 55.69
CA MET A 135 58.86 -36.47 55.15
C MET A 135 57.44 -35.91 55.27
N GLU A 136 57.11 -35.30 56.40
CA GLU A 136 55.82 -34.63 56.61
C GLU A 136 55.65 -33.46 55.63
N GLU A 137 56.71 -32.69 55.37
CA GLU A 137 56.69 -31.64 54.36
C GLU A 137 56.54 -32.20 52.93
N LYS A 138 57.25 -33.28 52.58
CA LYS A 138 57.06 -33.97 51.29
C LYS A 138 55.64 -34.52 51.13
N GLU A 139 55.03 -35.04 52.19
CA GLU A 139 53.65 -35.50 52.17
C GLU A 139 52.67 -34.34 51.99
N ARG A 140 52.88 -33.22 52.70
CA ARG A 140 52.10 -31.99 52.52
C ARG A 140 52.17 -31.52 51.07
N LEU A 141 53.37 -31.37 50.52
CA LEU A 141 53.59 -30.92 49.14
C LEU A 141 53.02 -31.90 48.10
N PHE A 142 53.08 -33.21 48.36
CA PHE A 142 52.48 -34.21 47.49
C PHE A 142 50.95 -34.06 47.44
N MET A 143 50.31 -33.94 48.60
CA MET A 143 48.86 -33.77 48.71
C MET A 143 48.39 -32.44 48.09
N GLU A 144 49.13 -31.36 48.34
CA GLU A 144 48.86 -30.05 47.74
C GLU A 144 48.98 -30.09 46.22
N ASN A 145 50.09 -30.59 45.68
CA ASN A 145 50.28 -30.73 44.23
C ASN A 145 49.25 -31.66 43.58
N GLN A 146 48.84 -32.71 44.27
CA GLN A 146 47.80 -33.62 43.79
C GLN A 146 46.42 -32.92 43.74
N SER A 147 46.09 -32.14 44.77
CA SER A 147 44.86 -31.35 44.84
C SER A 147 44.87 -30.25 43.77
N GLU A 148 45.97 -29.52 43.62
CA GLU A 148 46.11 -28.45 42.64
C GLU A 148 46.01 -28.98 41.20
N ARG A 149 46.64 -30.12 40.89
CA ARG A 149 46.50 -30.78 39.57
C ARG A 149 45.06 -31.17 39.27
N MET A 150 44.35 -31.72 40.26
CA MET A 150 42.93 -32.07 40.13
C MET A 150 42.07 -30.83 39.88
N GLU A 151 42.27 -29.77 40.67
CA GLU A 151 41.53 -28.52 40.53
C GLU A 151 41.77 -27.89 39.16
N LYS A 152 43.02 -27.84 38.68
CA LYS A 152 43.37 -27.34 37.35
C LYS A 152 42.66 -28.14 36.24
N HIS A 153 42.64 -29.47 36.33
CA HIS A 153 41.96 -30.30 35.34
C HIS A 153 40.44 -30.08 35.32
N MET A 154 39.81 -30.01 36.49
CA MET A 154 38.37 -29.76 36.60
C MET A 154 38.00 -28.35 36.16
N ARG A 155 38.84 -27.35 36.45
CA ARG A 155 38.66 -25.97 36.00
C ARG A 155 38.74 -25.87 34.48
N LEU A 156 39.73 -26.53 33.86
CA LEU A 156 39.88 -26.58 32.40
C LEU A 156 38.66 -27.19 31.70
N LEU A 157 38.09 -28.27 32.24
CA LEU A 157 36.85 -28.84 31.71
C LEU A 157 35.66 -27.89 31.84
N ALA A 158 35.56 -27.14 32.95
CA ALA A 158 34.52 -26.12 33.12
C ALA A 158 34.69 -24.95 32.14
N ASP A 159 35.92 -24.51 31.91
CA ASP A 159 36.25 -23.42 30.97
C ASP A 159 35.94 -23.82 29.52
N GLN A 160 36.30 -25.04 29.12
CA GLN A 160 35.95 -25.59 27.80
C GLN A 160 34.44 -25.62 27.57
N HIS A 161 33.67 -26.01 28.59
CA HIS A 161 32.22 -25.98 28.49
C HIS A 161 31.67 -24.56 28.40
N ARG A 162 32.16 -23.64 29.24
CA ARG A 162 31.76 -22.22 29.16
C ARG A 162 32.03 -21.65 27.78
N GLN A 163 33.19 -21.95 27.19
CA GLN A 163 33.52 -21.52 25.83
C GLN A 163 32.56 -22.13 24.79
N LYS A 164 32.19 -23.40 24.95
CA LYS A 164 31.21 -24.07 24.08
C LYS A 164 29.82 -23.43 24.20
N ILE A 165 29.36 -23.11 25.40
CA ILE A 165 28.09 -22.40 25.62
C ILE A 165 28.14 -21.01 24.98
N ALA A 166 29.21 -20.24 25.23
CA ALA A 166 29.41 -18.91 24.65
C ALA A 166 29.33 -18.93 23.11
N MET A 167 29.96 -19.93 22.48
CA MET A 167 29.92 -20.12 21.03
C MET A 167 28.50 -20.44 20.53
N MET A 168 27.78 -21.35 21.19
CA MET A 168 26.41 -21.71 20.79
C MET A 168 25.43 -20.55 20.96
N GLU A 169 25.52 -19.81 22.08
CA GLU A 169 24.73 -18.60 22.31
C GLU A 169 25.02 -17.54 21.25
N GLY A 170 26.29 -17.36 20.87
CA GLY A 170 26.70 -16.45 19.78
C GLY A 170 26.07 -16.82 18.44
N GLN A 171 26.09 -18.11 18.10
CA GLN A 171 25.47 -18.62 16.87
C GLN A 171 23.94 -18.45 16.89
N CYS A 172 23.28 -18.72 18.01
CA CYS A 172 21.84 -18.51 18.15
C CYS A 172 21.46 -17.04 17.99
N LEU A 173 22.24 -16.12 18.59
CA LEU A 173 22.00 -14.69 18.45
C LEU A 173 22.12 -14.25 16.99
N GLN A 174 23.17 -14.68 16.29
CA GLN A 174 23.35 -14.37 14.87
C GLN A 174 22.19 -14.91 14.02
N GLN A 175 21.75 -16.15 14.25
CA GLN A 175 20.59 -16.73 13.56
C GLN A 175 19.31 -15.93 13.83
N LYS A 176 19.06 -15.55 15.09
CA LYS A 176 17.92 -14.72 15.50
C LYS A 176 17.92 -13.37 14.77
N GLN A 177 19.06 -12.67 14.74
CA GLN A 177 19.22 -11.40 14.03
C GLN A 177 18.97 -11.57 12.52
N GLN A 178 19.47 -12.65 11.91
CA GLN A 178 19.22 -12.93 10.49
C GLN A 178 17.74 -13.18 10.19
N MET A 179 17.02 -13.87 11.08
CA MET A 179 15.57 -14.05 10.95
C MET A 179 14.83 -12.71 11.02
N TYR A 180 15.23 -11.81 11.93
CA TYR A 180 14.65 -10.46 11.99
C TYR A 180 14.97 -9.62 10.74
N ARG A 181 16.19 -9.69 10.18
CA ARG A 181 16.52 -9.02 8.91
C ARG A 181 15.63 -9.52 7.77
N THR A 182 15.46 -10.84 7.65
CA THR A 182 14.61 -11.46 6.63
C THR A 182 13.13 -11.10 6.81
N ARG A 183 12.64 -11.08 8.05
CA ARG A 183 11.29 -10.63 8.41
C ARG A 183 11.06 -9.18 8.00
N GLU A 184 11.96 -8.29 8.36
CA GLU A 184 11.83 -6.86 8.02
C GLU A 184 11.89 -6.63 6.52
N ALA A 185 12.79 -7.30 5.79
CA ALA A 185 12.83 -7.24 4.33
C ALA A 185 11.51 -7.72 3.69
N SER A 186 10.93 -8.80 4.22
CA SER A 186 9.63 -9.33 3.76
C SER A 186 8.48 -8.36 4.05
N ILE A 187 8.50 -7.69 5.20
CA ILE A 187 7.52 -6.66 5.56
C ILE A 187 7.65 -5.46 4.61
N TRP A 188 8.86 -4.99 4.31
CA TRP A 188 9.06 -3.87 3.38
C TRP A 188 8.56 -4.23 1.97
N GLU A 189 8.84 -5.43 1.49
CA GLU A 189 8.37 -5.87 0.17
C GLU A 189 6.84 -5.99 0.10
N MET A 190 6.22 -6.47 1.18
CA MET A 190 4.77 -6.50 1.32
C MET A 190 4.20 -5.08 1.34
N GLU A 191 4.70 -4.17 2.18
CA GLU A 191 4.26 -2.77 2.26
C GLU A 191 4.40 -2.06 0.89
N ARG A 192 5.51 -2.30 0.18
CA ARG A 192 5.76 -1.79 -1.18
C ARG A 192 4.67 -2.25 -2.15
N THR A 193 4.41 -3.55 -2.16
CA THR A 193 3.38 -4.16 -3.02
C THR A 193 2.00 -3.61 -2.69
N GLN A 194 1.66 -3.48 -1.40
CA GLN A 194 0.39 -2.90 -0.96
C GLN A 194 0.24 -1.44 -1.42
N LEU A 195 1.29 -0.62 -1.34
CA LEU A 195 1.26 0.76 -1.82
C LEU A 195 1.02 0.83 -3.33
N GLN A 196 1.69 -0.03 -4.11
CA GLN A 196 1.48 -0.14 -5.56
C GLN A 196 0.06 -0.61 -5.91
N GLU A 197 -0.45 -1.61 -5.21
CA GLU A 197 -1.81 -2.12 -5.40
C GLU A 197 -2.88 -1.07 -5.05
N ARG A 198 -2.68 -0.29 -3.97
CA ARG A 198 -3.56 0.83 -3.61
C ARG A 198 -3.59 1.89 -4.71
N HIS A 199 -2.43 2.30 -5.22
CA HIS A 199 -2.35 3.24 -6.32
C HIS A 199 -3.05 2.72 -7.58
N GLN A 200 -2.83 1.46 -7.95
CA GLN A 200 -3.45 0.85 -9.11
C GLN A 200 -4.98 0.74 -8.98
N LEU A 201 -5.48 0.45 -7.77
CA LEU A 201 -6.91 0.49 -7.47
C LEU A 201 -7.47 1.89 -7.68
N MET A 202 -6.87 2.91 -7.05
CA MET A 202 -7.31 4.30 -7.18
C MET A 202 -7.28 4.78 -8.64
N LYS A 203 -6.24 4.40 -9.40
CA LYS A 203 -6.12 4.71 -10.83
C LYS A 203 -7.24 4.08 -11.66
N THR A 204 -7.62 2.84 -11.34
CA THR A 204 -8.74 2.15 -11.99
C THR A 204 -10.06 2.82 -11.64
N GLN A 205 -10.30 3.12 -10.36
CA GLN A 205 -11.52 3.82 -9.90
C GLN A 205 -11.67 5.21 -10.54
N LEU A 206 -10.57 5.94 -10.68
CA LEU A 206 -10.52 7.24 -11.35
C LEU A 206 -10.92 7.12 -12.83
N LYS A 207 -10.36 6.14 -13.55
CA LYS A 207 -10.70 5.86 -14.95
C LYS A 207 -12.18 5.47 -15.10
N ASP A 208 -12.69 4.61 -14.23
CA ASP A 208 -14.11 4.21 -14.26
C ASP A 208 -15.04 5.42 -14.02
N MET A 209 -14.67 6.33 -13.12
CA MET A 209 -15.42 7.57 -12.89
C MET A 209 -15.43 8.46 -14.15
N PHE A 210 -14.28 8.66 -14.80
CA PHE A 210 -14.23 9.46 -16.03
C PHE A 210 -14.91 8.76 -17.21
N PHE A 211 -14.89 7.44 -17.27
CA PHE A 211 -15.65 6.66 -18.24
C PHE A 211 -17.15 6.93 -18.12
N VAL A 212 -17.70 6.87 -16.90
CA VAL A 212 -19.11 7.21 -16.64
C VAL A 212 -19.38 8.67 -16.99
N LYS A 213 -18.54 9.62 -16.57
CA LYS A 213 -18.70 11.05 -16.92
C LYS A 213 -18.74 11.29 -18.44
N ARG A 214 -17.85 10.63 -19.21
CA ARG A 214 -17.84 10.71 -20.68
C ARG A 214 -19.12 10.16 -21.27
N HIS A 215 -19.56 8.99 -20.82
CA HIS A 215 -20.79 8.36 -21.31
C HIS A 215 -22.03 9.23 -21.05
N GLN A 216 -22.14 9.77 -19.83
CA GLN A 216 -23.22 10.68 -19.44
C GLN A 216 -23.24 11.97 -20.26
N MET A 217 -22.08 12.57 -20.48
CA MET A 217 -21.95 13.76 -21.32
C MET A 217 -22.36 13.49 -22.78
N LEU A 218 -21.96 12.35 -23.36
CA LEU A 218 -22.41 11.96 -24.70
C LEU A 218 -23.93 11.76 -24.77
N ALA A 219 -24.53 11.14 -23.76
CA ALA A 219 -25.99 10.98 -23.68
C ALA A 219 -26.71 12.33 -23.60
N ARG A 220 -26.18 13.29 -22.81
CA ARG A 220 -26.69 14.66 -22.75
C ARG A 220 -26.55 15.40 -24.07
N HIS A 221 -25.39 15.29 -24.73
CA HIS A 221 -25.13 15.92 -26.03
C HIS A 221 -26.08 15.39 -27.12
N GLN A 222 -26.33 14.07 -27.13
CA GLN A 222 -27.27 13.45 -28.04
C GLN A 222 -28.69 14.00 -27.84
N LYS A 223 -29.14 14.11 -26.58
CA LYS A 223 -30.45 14.69 -26.26
C LYS A 223 -30.57 16.18 -26.61
N GLU A 224 -29.51 16.96 -26.36
CA GLU A 224 -29.44 18.37 -26.73
C GLU A 224 -29.53 18.55 -28.26
N MET A 225 -28.84 17.70 -29.02
CA MET A 225 -28.89 17.71 -30.48
C MET A 225 -30.28 17.33 -31.02
N GLU A 226 -30.89 16.28 -30.49
CA GLU A 226 -32.27 15.87 -30.84
C GLU A 226 -33.27 17.01 -30.61
N ASN A 227 -33.15 17.71 -29.48
CA ASN A 227 -34.01 18.84 -29.14
C ASN A 227 -33.80 20.01 -30.11
N GLN A 228 -32.55 20.33 -30.45
CA GLN A 228 -32.22 21.41 -31.39
C GLN A 228 -32.74 21.12 -32.81
N LEU A 229 -32.58 19.89 -33.29
CA LEU A 229 -33.09 19.46 -34.59
C LEU A 229 -34.62 19.53 -34.64
N ARG A 230 -35.31 19.02 -33.62
CA ARG A 230 -36.78 19.08 -33.51
C ARG A 230 -37.28 20.52 -33.47
N TYR A 231 -36.59 21.40 -32.75
CA TYR A 231 -36.91 22.83 -32.68
C TYR A 231 -36.74 23.53 -34.04
N ASN A 232 -35.62 23.28 -34.73
CA ASN A 232 -35.33 23.82 -36.05
C ASN A 232 -36.38 23.36 -37.08
N GLN A 233 -36.71 22.07 -37.10
CA GLN A 233 -37.73 21.50 -37.98
C GLN A 233 -39.10 22.14 -37.75
N THR A 234 -39.52 22.29 -36.49
CA THR A 234 -40.81 22.91 -36.15
C THR A 234 -40.90 24.34 -36.70
N LYS A 235 -39.82 25.12 -36.63
CA LYS A 235 -39.78 26.49 -37.19
C LYS A 235 -39.86 26.51 -38.71
N GLU A 236 -39.19 25.56 -39.38
CA GLU A 236 -39.25 25.42 -40.83
C GLU A 236 -40.67 25.07 -41.28
N ASP A 237 -41.31 24.10 -40.61
CA ASP A 237 -42.69 23.70 -40.88
C ASP A 237 -43.68 24.86 -40.66
N GLU A 238 -43.54 25.62 -39.56
CA GLU A 238 -44.33 26.83 -39.30
C GLU A 238 -44.17 27.90 -40.40
N MET A 239 -42.94 28.11 -40.90
CA MET A 239 -42.67 29.04 -41.99
C MET A 239 -43.27 28.54 -43.31
N GLN A 240 -43.07 27.27 -43.63
CA GLN A 240 -43.59 26.65 -44.84
C GLN A 240 -45.13 26.68 -44.86
N ASN A 241 -45.77 26.42 -43.72
CA ASN A 241 -47.22 26.54 -43.57
C ASN A 241 -47.72 27.96 -43.82
N ARG A 242 -47.03 28.99 -43.30
CA ARG A 242 -47.35 30.39 -43.60
C ARG A 242 -47.20 30.72 -45.10
N HIS A 243 -46.08 30.31 -45.71
CA HIS A 243 -45.86 30.50 -47.14
C HIS A 243 -46.93 29.80 -47.98
N ASN A 244 -47.32 28.58 -47.62
CA ASN A 244 -48.37 27.82 -48.30
C ASN A 244 -49.75 28.53 -48.20
N MET A 245 -50.08 29.08 -47.02
CA MET A 245 -51.31 29.85 -46.83
C MET A 245 -51.32 31.15 -47.64
N GLU A 246 -50.19 31.86 -47.69
CA GLU A 246 -50.03 33.06 -48.51
C GLU A 246 -50.13 32.75 -50.01
N LYS A 247 -49.47 31.68 -50.49
CA LYS A 247 -49.56 31.21 -51.89
C LYS A 247 -50.99 30.87 -52.30
N ARG A 248 -51.80 30.30 -51.40
CA ARG A 248 -53.21 30.00 -51.65
C ARG A 248 -54.10 31.26 -51.69
N ARG A 249 -53.77 32.29 -50.90
CA ARG A 249 -54.54 33.53 -50.81
C ARG A 249 -54.21 34.54 -51.90
N LEU A 250 -52.94 34.65 -52.29
CA LEU A 250 -52.43 35.68 -53.21
C LEU A 250 -53.17 35.72 -54.56
N PRO A 251 -53.45 34.60 -55.27
CA PRO A 251 -54.16 34.65 -56.54
C PRO A 251 -55.56 35.25 -56.43
N LYS A 252 -56.25 35.04 -55.30
CA LYS A 252 -57.58 35.63 -55.06
C LYS A 252 -57.47 37.14 -54.87
N ILE A 253 -56.48 37.59 -54.10
CA ILE A 253 -56.18 39.01 -53.87
C ILE A 253 -55.84 39.69 -55.21
N LEU A 254 -54.91 39.14 -55.98
CA LEU A 254 -54.50 39.69 -57.28
C LEU A 254 -55.65 39.78 -58.28
N LYS A 255 -56.52 38.76 -58.34
CA LYS A 255 -57.74 38.81 -59.18
C LYS A 255 -58.70 39.93 -58.76
N SER A 256 -58.90 40.13 -57.46
CA SER A 256 -59.76 41.20 -56.94
C SER A 256 -59.19 42.60 -57.20
N GLU A 257 -57.87 42.76 -57.08
CA GLU A 257 -57.17 44.00 -57.43
C GLU A 257 -57.25 44.28 -58.93
N ALA A 258 -56.98 43.28 -59.77
CA ALA A 258 -57.05 43.41 -61.23
C ALA A 258 -58.45 43.82 -61.69
N LYS A 259 -59.51 43.24 -61.09
CA LYS A 259 -60.89 43.65 -61.35
C LYS A 259 -61.13 45.12 -60.99
N THR A 260 -60.65 45.56 -59.83
CA THR A 260 -60.77 46.95 -59.36
C THR A 260 -60.04 47.91 -60.28
N ARG A 261 -58.80 47.58 -60.66
CA ARG A 261 -57.98 48.38 -61.60
C ARG A 261 -58.60 48.44 -62.99
N ALA A 262 -59.16 47.34 -63.49
CA ALA A 262 -59.88 47.32 -64.76
C ALA A 262 -61.13 48.21 -64.75
N MET A 263 -61.88 48.25 -63.64
CA MET A 263 -63.02 49.17 -63.48
C MET A 263 -62.55 50.63 -63.51
N MET A 264 -61.50 50.96 -62.77
CA MET A 264 -60.91 52.30 -62.76
C MET A 264 -60.39 52.71 -64.14
N PHE A 265 -59.74 51.81 -64.87
CA PHE A 265 -59.25 52.07 -66.23
C PHE A 265 -60.39 52.29 -67.23
N LYS A 266 -61.45 51.48 -67.17
CA LYS A 266 -62.66 51.70 -67.97
C LYS A 266 -63.34 53.03 -67.65
N GLN A 267 -63.36 53.42 -66.37
CA GLN A 267 -63.87 54.73 -65.95
C GLN A 267 -62.98 55.87 -66.46
N SER A 268 -61.65 55.74 -66.43
CA SER A 268 -60.75 56.76 -66.98
C SER A 268 -60.89 56.91 -68.49
N LEU A 269 -61.14 55.82 -69.24
CA LEU A 269 -61.43 55.90 -70.67
C LEU A 269 -62.74 56.65 -70.95
N ARG A 270 -63.80 56.39 -70.15
CA ARG A 270 -65.08 57.12 -70.26
C ARG A 270 -64.95 58.62 -70.00
N LEU A 271 -64.01 59.02 -69.16
CA LEU A 271 -63.73 60.44 -68.84
C LEU A 271 -62.82 61.11 -69.88
N SER A 272 -62.15 60.33 -70.74
CA SER A 272 -61.27 60.82 -71.79
C SER A 272 -62.06 60.97 -73.10
N THR A 273 -62.51 62.18 -73.44
CA THR A 273 -63.33 62.48 -74.63
C THR A 273 -62.59 62.42 -75.99
N ILE A 274 -61.46 61.73 -76.07
CA ILE A 274 -60.60 61.65 -77.25
C ILE A 274 -60.28 60.18 -77.58
N GLY A 275 -60.91 59.67 -78.65
CA GLY A 275 -60.67 58.32 -79.20
C GLY A 275 -61.91 57.72 -79.87
N THR A 276 -61.73 56.77 -80.79
CA THR A 276 -62.83 55.99 -81.37
C THR A 276 -63.16 54.76 -80.52
N PRO A 277 -64.37 54.19 -80.62
CA PRO A 277 -64.73 52.95 -79.91
C PRO A 277 -63.79 51.76 -80.17
N GLU A 278 -63.17 51.71 -81.35
CA GLU A 278 -62.17 50.69 -81.71
C GLU A 278 -60.83 50.92 -80.99
N ASP A 279 -60.41 52.17 -80.81
CA ASP A 279 -59.19 52.51 -80.04
C ASP A 279 -59.34 52.14 -78.57
N ASP A 280 -60.52 52.35 -77.99
CA ASP A 280 -60.81 52.00 -76.59
C ASP A 280 -60.79 50.48 -76.37
N LYS A 281 -61.30 49.69 -77.33
CA LYS A 281 -61.19 48.21 -77.29
C LYS A 281 -59.72 47.77 -77.32
N PHE A 282 -58.89 48.41 -78.14
CA PHE A 282 -57.46 48.10 -78.21
C PHE A 282 -56.74 48.46 -76.91
N LYS A 283 -57.00 49.66 -76.35
CA LYS A 283 -56.46 50.11 -75.07
C LYS A 283 -56.88 49.20 -73.90
N ILE A 284 -58.12 48.73 -73.87
CA ILE A 284 -58.60 47.77 -72.85
C ILE A 284 -57.85 46.45 -72.96
N LYS A 285 -57.67 45.89 -74.17
CA LYS A 285 -56.91 44.65 -74.37
C LYS A 285 -55.45 44.80 -73.94
N GLN A 286 -54.81 45.91 -74.29
CA GLN A 286 -53.43 46.20 -73.90
C GLN A 286 -53.30 46.32 -72.37
N PHE A 287 -54.27 46.97 -71.71
CA PHE A 287 -54.34 47.06 -70.27
C PHE A 287 -54.51 45.68 -69.61
N GLU A 288 -55.43 44.85 -70.10
CA GLU A 288 -55.65 43.48 -69.60
C GLU A 288 -54.38 42.60 -69.75
N GLU A 289 -53.66 42.71 -70.86
CA GLU A 289 -52.38 42.02 -71.04
C GLU A 289 -51.30 42.53 -70.07
N SER A 290 -51.24 43.85 -69.86
CA SER A 290 -50.31 44.47 -68.90
C SER A 290 -50.60 44.06 -67.45
N GLU A 291 -51.88 43.99 -67.05
CA GLU A 291 -52.28 43.52 -65.72
C GLU A 291 -52.03 42.02 -65.56
N LYS A 292 -52.20 41.21 -66.62
CA LYS A 292 -51.81 39.79 -66.60
C LYS A 292 -50.31 39.62 -66.38
N LYS A 293 -49.48 40.43 -67.04
CA LYS A 293 -48.01 40.46 -66.83
C LYS A 293 -47.68 40.91 -65.40
N ARG A 294 -48.33 41.95 -64.88
CA ARG A 294 -48.17 42.42 -63.49
C ARG A 294 -48.49 41.33 -62.48
N MET A 295 -49.67 40.69 -62.57
CA MET A 295 -50.07 39.63 -61.66
C MET A 295 -49.07 38.46 -61.67
N LYS A 296 -48.59 38.05 -62.86
CA LYS A 296 -47.58 37.00 -62.99
C LYS A 296 -46.25 37.41 -62.35
N SER A 297 -45.82 38.66 -62.57
CA SER A 297 -44.61 39.21 -61.95
C SER A 297 -44.72 39.26 -60.43
N GLU A 298 -45.87 39.67 -59.89
CA GLU A 298 -46.10 39.74 -58.44
C GLU A 298 -46.07 38.35 -57.79
N GLN A 299 -46.64 37.34 -58.46
CA GLN A 299 -46.56 35.96 -58.01
C GLN A 299 -45.12 35.45 -57.97
N VAL A 300 -44.32 35.70 -59.02
CA VAL A 300 -42.90 35.33 -59.07
C VAL A 300 -42.08 36.05 -57.99
N ASN A 301 -42.36 37.34 -57.76
CA ASN A 301 -41.70 38.12 -56.71
C ASN A 301 -42.00 37.55 -55.32
N GLN A 302 -43.25 37.18 -55.05
CA GLN A 302 -43.64 36.58 -53.78
C GLN A 302 -42.98 35.20 -53.59
N GLU A 303 -42.96 34.35 -54.62
CA GLU A 303 -42.27 33.06 -54.57
C GLU A 303 -40.76 33.24 -54.32
N GLY A 304 -40.14 34.24 -54.94
CA GLY A 304 -38.74 34.63 -54.70
C GLY A 304 -38.50 35.12 -53.27
N LYS A 305 -39.48 35.80 -52.65
CA LYS A 305 -39.42 36.22 -51.24
C LYS A 305 -39.52 35.01 -50.30
N HIS A 306 -40.48 34.12 -50.53
CA HIS A 306 -40.63 32.87 -49.76
C HIS A 306 -39.36 32.03 -49.80
N ARG A 307 -38.78 31.83 -50.98
CA ARG A 307 -37.53 31.08 -51.16
C ARG A 307 -36.37 31.70 -50.37
N ARG A 308 -36.20 33.03 -50.43
CA ARG A 308 -35.15 33.72 -49.66
C ARG A 308 -35.35 33.62 -48.16
N GLN A 309 -36.59 33.72 -47.68
CA GLN A 309 -36.91 33.58 -46.25
C GLN A 309 -36.63 32.17 -45.73
N LEU A 310 -37.03 31.15 -46.49
CA LEU A 310 -36.76 29.75 -46.13
C LEU A 310 -35.26 29.46 -46.08
N LYS A 311 -34.53 29.88 -47.13
CA LYS A 311 -33.06 29.72 -47.16
C LYS A 311 -32.40 30.41 -45.96
N ALA A 312 -32.77 31.66 -45.66
CA ALA A 312 -32.22 32.38 -44.52
C ALA A 312 -32.55 31.72 -43.17
N LEU A 313 -33.69 31.04 -43.04
CA LEU A 313 -34.02 30.26 -41.84
C LEU A 313 -33.17 28.99 -41.77
N GLN A 314 -33.00 28.28 -42.88
CA GLN A 314 -32.15 27.09 -42.97
C GLN A 314 -30.70 27.40 -42.64
N ASP A 315 -30.14 28.48 -43.21
CA ASP A 315 -28.77 28.93 -42.94
C ASP A 315 -28.59 29.27 -41.43
N LYS A 316 -29.61 29.87 -40.78
CA LYS A 316 -29.60 30.13 -39.33
C LYS A 316 -29.68 28.84 -38.50
N ASN A 317 -30.51 27.90 -38.92
CA ASN A 317 -30.67 26.61 -38.25
C ASN A 317 -29.37 25.80 -38.34
N GLU A 318 -28.70 25.81 -39.49
CA GLU A 318 -27.40 25.17 -39.70
C GLU A 318 -26.31 25.81 -38.84
N ALA A 319 -26.27 27.15 -38.77
CA ALA A 319 -25.33 27.87 -37.91
C ALA A 319 -25.53 27.49 -36.43
N ALA A 320 -26.77 27.38 -35.95
CA ALA A 320 -27.07 26.97 -34.58
C ALA A 320 -26.62 25.53 -34.27
N ILE A 321 -26.75 24.61 -35.24
CA ILE A 321 -26.25 23.24 -35.09
C ILE A 321 -24.72 23.23 -34.99
N LYS A 322 -24.03 23.97 -35.87
CA LYS A 322 -22.56 24.06 -35.85
C LYS A 322 -22.02 24.65 -34.54
N GLU A 323 -22.66 25.70 -34.03
CA GLU A 323 -22.31 26.29 -32.74
C GLU A 323 -22.50 25.29 -31.59
N LEU A 324 -23.60 24.54 -31.60
CA LEU A 324 -23.86 23.48 -30.62
C LEU A 324 -22.79 22.38 -30.70
N GLU A 325 -22.44 21.90 -31.89
CA GLU A 325 -21.38 20.90 -32.07
C GLU A 325 -20.01 21.40 -31.58
N GLN A 326 -19.69 22.68 -31.81
CA GLN A 326 -18.48 23.31 -31.30
C GLN A 326 -18.46 23.31 -29.77
N LEU A 327 -19.55 23.76 -29.11
CA LEU A 327 -19.66 23.73 -27.65
C LEU A 327 -19.51 22.31 -27.10
N GLN A 328 -20.07 21.31 -27.79
CA GLN A 328 -19.92 19.90 -27.42
C GLN A 328 -18.49 19.39 -27.61
N ALA A 329 -17.76 19.85 -28.62
CA ALA A 329 -16.33 19.55 -28.82
C ALA A 329 -15.47 20.15 -27.71
N GLU A 330 -15.74 21.40 -27.32
CA GLU A 330 -15.05 22.08 -26.22
C GLU A 330 -15.30 21.38 -24.88
N LYS A 331 -16.56 21.00 -24.58
CA LYS A 331 -16.90 20.20 -23.39
C LYS A 331 -16.17 18.85 -23.36
N ARG A 332 -16.06 18.16 -24.51
CA ARG A 332 -15.29 16.90 -24.64
C ARG A 332 -13.81 17.11 -24.35
N LYS A 333 -13.20 18.15 -24.93
CA LYS A 333 -11.80 18.50 -24.73
C LYS A 333 -11.52 18.82 -23.26
N MET A 334 -12.33 19.67 -22.64
CA MET A 334 -12.19 20.02 -21.22
C MET A 334 -12.28 18.78 -20.31
N LEU A 335 -13.20 17.85 -20.58
CA LEU A 335 -13.33 16.63 -19.77
C LEU A 335 -12.10 15.72 -19.93
N MET A 336 -11.55 15.60 -21.14
CA MET A 336 -10.32 14.85 -21.39
C MET A 336 -9.13 15.49 -20.66
N GLU A 337 -8.97 16.81 -20.72
CA GLU A 337 -7.91 17.55 -20.02
C GLU A 337 -8.03 17.35 -18.50
N GLN A 338 -9.24 17.39 -17.94
CA GLN A 338 -9.48 17.09 -16.53
C GLN A 338 -9.11 15.64 -16.16
N GLU A 339 -9.40 14.66 -17.03
CA GLU A 339 -9.03 13.26 -16.83
C GLU A 339 -7.50 13.10 -16.79
N THR A 340 -6.81 13.66 -17.79
CA THR A 340 -5.34 13.64 -17.87
C THR A 340 -4.71 14.32 -16.67
N GLN A 341 -5.20 15.50 -16.28
CA GLN A 341 -4.69 16.24 -15.12
C GLN A 341 -4.89 15.46 -13.82
N LYS A 342 -6.06 14.84 -13.61
CA LYS A 342 -6.33 14.03 -12.41
C LYS A 342 -5.50 12.75 -12.35
N ILE A 343 -5.25 12.11 -13.49
CA ILE A 343 -4.34 10.95 -13.56
C ILE A 343 -2.93 11.37 -13.18
N LYS A 344 -2.46 12.50 -13.70
CA LYS A 344 -1.15 13.05 -13.36
C LYS A 344 -1.03 13.38 -11.88
N GLU A 345 -2.01 14.07 -11.29
CA GLU A 345 -2.03 14.37 -9.85
C GLU A 345 -1.95 13.10 -9.00
N LEU A 346 -2.64 12.02 -9.41
CA LEU A 346 -2.59 10.74 -8.71
C LEU A 346 -1.22 10.07 -8.84
N GLU A 347 -0.57 10.18 -10.00
CA GLU A 347 0.79 9.67 -10.23
C GLU A 347 1.84 10.45 -9.43
N ASP A 348 1.72 11.78 -9.39
CA ASP A 348 2.58 12.67 -8.61
C ASP A 348 2.44 12.38 -7.11
N GLN A 349 1.20 12.21 -6.61
CA GLN A 349 0.95 11.82 -5.22
C GLN A 349 1.56 10.46 -4.89
N PHE A 350 1.38 9.46 -5.76
CA PHE A 350 1.99 8.15 -5.56
C PHE A 350 3.53 8.23 -5.53
N ALA A 351 4.14 9.06 -6.38
CA ALA A 351 5.59 9.27 -6.36
C ALA A 351 6.05 9.88 -5.02
N VAL A 352 5.30 10.85 -4.48
CA VAL A 352 5.57 11.43 -3.15
C VAL A 352 5.45 10.37 -2.06
N ASP A 353 4.35 9.61 -2.02
CA ASP A 353 4.11 8.57 -1.02
C ASP A 353 5.21 7.49 -1.07
N MET A 354 5.61 7.09 -2.27
CA MET A 354 6.67 6.10 -2.48
C MET A 354 8.04 6.62 -2.00
N ASN A 355 8.34 7.90 -2.22
CA ASN A 355 9.57 8.51 -1.73
C ASN A 355 9.58 8.65 -0.20
N GLN A 356 8.44 9.03 0.40
CA GLN A 356 8.30 9.09 1.85
C GLN A 356 8.44 7.71 2.49
N TRP A 357 7.78 6.70 1.94
CA TRP A 357 7.92 5.31 2.41
C TRP A 357 9.38 4.84 2.33
N LYS A 358 10.08 5.08 1.21
CA LYS A 358 11.52 4.77 1.10
C LYS A 358 12.37 5.52 2.14
N ALA A 359 12.06 6.78 2.39
CA ALA A 359 12.78 7.58 3.38
C ALA A 359 12.62 7.02 4.80
N LEU A 360 11.46 6.43 5.13
CA LEU A 360 11.22 5.76 6.41
C LEU A 360 11.99 4.44 6.57
N LEU A 361 12.38 3.78 5.48
CA LEU A 361 13.14 2.52 5.56
C LEU A 361 14.53 2.72 6.14
N ILE A 362 15.17 3.85 5.84
CA ILE A 362 16.54 4.15 6.30
C ILE A 362 16.64 4.18 7.83
N PRO A 363 15.91 5.06 8.55
CA PRO A 363 15.97 5.09 10.00
C PRO A 363 15.47 3.78 10.63
N ARG A 364 14.43 3.14 10.05
CA ARG A 364 13.94 1.83 10.51
C ARG A 364 15.04 0.76 10.46
N LYS A 365 15.81 0.70 9.37
CA LYS A 365 16.95 -0.20 9.22
C LYS A 365 18.07 0.13 10.21
N GLN A 366 18.36 1.42 10.41
CA GLN A 366 19.40 1.86 11.35
C GLN A 366 19.07 1.45 12.78
N THR A 367 17.86 1.75 13.26
CA THR A 367 17.42 1.34 14.61
C THR A 367 17.46 -0.18 14.79
N LEU A 368 17.09 -0.95 13.76
CA LEU A 368 17.16 -2.41 13.81
C LEU A 368 18.62 -2.90 13.95
N GLU A 369 19.55 -2.36 13.16
CA GLU A 369 20.94 -2.77 13.20
C GLU A 369 21.66 -2.28 14.47
N GLU A 370 21.31 -1.10 14.99
CA GLU A 370 21.77 -0.61 16.29
C GLU A 370 21.33 -1.53 17.44
N ASN A 371 20.08 -2.02 17.40
CA ASN A 371 19.61 -3.01 18.36
C ASN A 371 20.44 -4.29 18.29
N PHE A 372 20.73 -4.80 17.10
CA PHE A 372 21.56 -5.99 16.92
C PHE A 372 22.98 -5.79 17.42
N GLN A 373 23.60 -4.64 17.13
CA GLN A 373 24.93 -4.32 17.61
C GLN A 373 24.98 -4.27 19.14
N ARG A 374 23.97 -3.65 19.78
CA ARG A 374 23.86 -3.64 21.24
C ARG A 374 23.72 -5.05 21.81
N GLU A 375 22.82 -5.87 21.28
CA GLU A 375 22.66 -7.27 21.73
C GLU A 375 23.97 -8.06 21.59
N THR A 376 24.70 -7.87 20.48
CA THR A 376 25.99 -8.51 20.25
C THR A 376 27.05 -8.03 21.24
N GLN A 377 27.13 -6.72 21.53
CA GLN A 377 28.06 -6.16 22.51
C GLN A 377 27.75 -6.65 23.93
N GLU A 378 26.48 -6.70 24.32
CA GLU A 378 26.04 -7.22 25.62
C GLU A 378 26.45 -8.70 25.78
N GLN A 379 26.25 -9.52 24.74
CA GLN A 379 26.65 -10.92 24.75
C GLN A 379 28.18 -11.08 24.80
N GLN A 380 28.93 -10.29 24.04
CA GLN A 380 30.39 -10.30 24.08
C GLN A 380 30.92 -9.88 25.46
N SER A 381 30.33 -8.86 26.07
CA SER A 381 30.68 -8.43 27.42
C SER A 381 30.36 -9.50 28.46
N PHE A 382 29.25 -10.23 28.30
CA PHE A 382 28.86 -11.31 29.21
C PHE A 382 29.83 -12.49 29.17
N TYR A 383 30.42 -12.80 28.00
CA TYR A 383 31.38 -13.90 27.82
C TYR A 383 32.84 -13.44 27.71
N ALA A 384 33.15 -12.17 28.02
CA ALA A 384 34.48 -11.60 27.85
C ALA A 384 35.54 -12.31 28.69
N ASP A 385 35.18 -12.72 29.91
CA ASP A 385 36.01 -13.51 30.84
C ASP A 385 36.28 -14.93 30.33
N VAL A 386 35.28 -15.55 29.69
CA VAL A 386 35.39 -16.87 29.06
C VAL A 386 36.32 -16.86 27.84
N VAL A 387 36.37 -15.75 27.10
CA VAL A 387 37.19 -15.61 25.88
C VAL A 387 38.63 -15.17 26.20
N SER A 388 38.83 -14.37 27.25
CA SER A 388 40.14 -13.79 27.58
C SER A 388 41.06 -14.76 28.34
N GLY A 389 40.58 -15.92 28.77
CA GLY A 389 41.39 -16.92 29.49
C GLY A 389 41.82 -16.51 30.89
N GLU A 390 41.48 -15.30 31.33
CA GLU A 390 41.73 -14.74 32.66
C GLU A 390 40.40 -14.63 33.42
N GLY A 391 39.91 -15.75 33.95
CA GLY A 391 38.62 -15.79 34.63
C GLY A 391 38.57 -16.81 35.76
N GLY A 392 39.03 -16.41 36.95
CA GLY A 392 38.66 -17.09 38.19
C GLY A 392 37.13 -17.12 38.31
N ILE A 393 36.59 -18.29 38.65
CA ILE A 393 35.15 -18.61 38.64
C ILE A 393 34.34 -17.51 39.36
N PRO A 394 33.49 -16.73 38.66
CA PRO A 394 32.32 -16.15 39.30
C PRO A 394 31.27 -17.25 39.38
N ALA A 395 30.63 -17.39 40.53
CA ALA A 395 29.50 -18.30 40.68
C ALA A 395 28.41 -17.94 39.66
N MET A 396 27.99 -18.92 38.86
CA MET A 396 26.82 -18.81 37.98
C MET A 396 25.63 -18.26 38.79
N PRO A 397 24.99 -17.15 38.39
CA PRO A 397 23.75 -16.73 39.01
C PRO A 397 22.71 -17.81 38.72
N ASN A 398 22.09 -18.30 39.78
CA ASN A 398 20.96 -19.21 39.70
C ASN A 398 19.85 -18.52 38.88
N ILE A 399 19.61 -18.98 37.65
CA ILE A 399 18.49 -18.51 36.83
C ILE A 399 17.21 -19.00 37.51
N ARG A 400 16.74 -18.23 38.49
CA ARG A 400 15.35 -18.29 38.91
C ARG A 400 14.52 -17.85 37.72
N SER A 401 13.69 -18.76 37.25
CA SER A 401 12.59 -18.54 36.33
C SER A 401 11.79 -17.30 36.72
N SER A 402 12.05 -16.18 36.06
CA SER A 402 11.15 -15.04 36.03
C SER A 402 9.97 -15.39 35.12
N ALA A 403 9.05 -16.18 35.64
CA ALA A 403 7.70 -16.25 35.11
C ALA A 403 7.03 -14.89 35.37
N SER A 404 7.11 -13.98 34.41
CA SER A 404 6.29 -12.77 34.38
C SER A 404 4.83 -13.17 34.20
N SER A 405 4.13 -13.33 35.31
CA SER A 405 2.68 -13.45 35.38
C SER A 405 2.06 -12.10 35.01
N VAL A 406 1.69 -11.92 33.74
CA VAL A 406 0.77 -10.86 33.33
C VAL A 406 -0.63 -11.30 33.75
N ARG A 407 -1.00 -10.94 34.98
CA ARG A 407 -2.33 -11.15 35.54
C ARG A 407 -3.26 -10.08 34.99
N SER A 408 -3.95 -10.39 33.89
CA SER A 408 -5.12 -9.63 33.43
C SER A 408 -6.20 -9.71 34.52
N LYS A 409 -6.39 -8.62 35.27
CA LYS A 409 -7.57 -8.41 36.10
C LYS A 409 -8.62 -7.70 35.24
N GLY A 410 -9.60 -8.47 34.80
CA GLY A 410 -10.91 -7.94 34.42
C GLY A 410 -11.54 -7.25 35.63
N GLY A 411 -11.79 -5.97 35.48
CA GLY A 411 -12.58 -5.15 36.40
C GLY A 411 -13.73 -4.53 35.61
N THR A 412 -14.88 -5.19 35.69
CA THR A 412 -16.17 -4.70 35.23
C THR A 412 -16.55 -3.45 36.03
N ILE A 413 -16.74 -2.30 35.38
CA ILE A 413 -17.55 -1.21 35.91
C ILE A 413 -18.55 -0.80 34.81
N ASN A 414 -19.82 -1.00 35.15
CA ASN A 414 -20.98 -0.55 34.41
C ASN A 414 -21.12 0.97 34.42
N SER A 415 -21.58 1.48 33.28
CA SER A 415 -22.57 2.56 33.12
C SER A 415 -22.18 3.99 33.56
N ARG A 416 -22.15 4.90 32.58
CA ARG A 416 -23.27 5.84 32.37
C ARG A 416 -23.16 6.61 31.06
N GLN A 417 -24.34 6.84 30.51
CA GLN A 417 -24.70 7.70 29.38
C GLN A 417 -24.08 9.10 29.49
N SER A 418 -23.72 9.73 28.37
CA SER A 418 -24.43 10.94 27.93
C SER A 418 -24.05 11.32 26.49
N THR A 419 -25.09 11.42 25.66
CA THR A 419 -25.18 12.17 24.41
C THR A 419 -25.04 13.68 24.68
N VAL A 420 -24.94 14.47 23.59
CA VAL A 420 -25.13 15.94 23.43
C VAL A 420 -23.78 16.67 23.36
N ILE A 421 -23.32 17.35 22.28
CA ILE A 421 -23.89 17.91 21.02
C ILE A 421 -22.98 17.55 19.85
#